data_AF-A0A1Y3RI91-F1
#
_entry.id   AF-A0A1Y3RI91-F1
#
_cell.length_a   1.000
_cell.length_b   1.000
_cell.length_c   1.000
_cell.angle_alpha   90.00
_cell.angle_beta   90.00
_cell.angle_gamma   90.00
#
_symmetry.space_group_name_H-M   'P 1'
#
loop_
_entity.id
_entity.type
_entity.pdbx_description
1 polymer ?
#
loop_
_entity_poly.entity_id
_entity_poly.type
_entity_poly.pdbx_seq_one_letter_code
_entity_poly.pdbx_strand_id
1 'polypeptide(L)'
;MDKLHNYIMVQTGKKTVSWYREVEGHRGEKTCWVPLDESFFRKKITYFSQLHEAARAKQVNRLIEEGNIIAKVKLPFDLPPAKRRIQRPEGYRERYNNTDLQTGALVSLRFLDLFGSAETGAILLANLLGGLRATALQKQEPDFHAAVALDTPSPEAEKLLIDLLRTTSNKTRWRSKHYTAKRKLVLNYAKASYGFSRHIQDFSTVCFPIKEHTKLKVPMSYRNAVATVVQAGRNNLLEAEPYLCQGCAVLINCSSVEWCRSKLRPAALNHYDSLVYQFIQEHRAQLSLMLAYWWCSVDGNWAPSIIKQARASFGKPDSRFVSMTPDPKLYHRAILHQILLSYLAFLQNQQMLPSEMLEPYAAMVRGVFVPEIPAEPEAAPPRSLEDPEVFLEIMKELSGSNPDRIASLDQSFSRQHKHLGAWRDISGERHLIMLEDTWAKELAKAARNTEGVDCSILRHDNWTGEMQRLMANAGVIKKPSAGYRYRYDLLGDGTRDRTYVVAIPQRLL
;
A
#
# COMPACT_ATOMS: atom_id res chain seq x y z
N MET A 1 -16.26 -18.41 -58.02
CA MET A 1 -16.74 -17.16 -57.41
C MET A 1 -15.58 -16.57 -56.63
N ASP A 2 -15.00 -15.48 -57.12
CA ASP A 2 -13.94 -14.78 -56.40
C ASP A 2 -14.54 -14.16 -55.15
N LYS A 3 -14.06 -14.60 -53.98
CA LYS A 3 -14.48 -14.03 -52.69
C LYS A 3 -13.98 -12.58 -52.63
N LEU A 4 -14.91 -11.62 -52.62
CA LEU A 4 -14.66 -10.17 -52.68
C LEU A 4 -13.92 -9.62 -51.44
N HIS A 5 -13.88 -10.37 -50.33
CA HIS A 5 -13.40 -9.90 -49.03
C HIS A 5 -12.19 -10.72 -48.57
N ASN A 6 -11.07 -10.06 -48.30
CA ASN A 6 -9.86 -10.69 -47.77
C ASN A 6 -9.68 -10.38 -46.29
N TYR A 7 -9.44 -11.42 -45.50
CA TYR A 7 -9.24 -11.36 -44.05
C TYR A 7 -7.87 -11.89 -43.64
N ILE A 8 -7.29 -11.28 -42.60
CA ILE A 8 -6.15 -11.84 -41.87
C ILE A 8 -6.59 -12.15 -40.45
N MET A 9 -6.30 -13.35 -39.97
CA MET A 9 -6.52 -13.69 -38.57
C MET A 9 -5.24 -13.46 -37.77
N VAL A 10 -5.33 -12.64 -36.71
CA VAL A 10 -4.26 -12.37 -35.77
C VAL A 10 -4.55 -13.06 -34.45
N GLN A 11 -3.78 -14.08 -34.11
CA GLN A 11 -3.90 -14.78 -32.84
C GLN A 11 -3.12 -14.04 -31.74
N THR A 12 -3.86 -13.61 -30.71
CA THR A 12 -3.37 -12.96 -29.48
C THR A 12 -3.71 -13.82 -28.27
N GLY A 13 -2.89 -14.83 -28.00
CA GLY A 13 -3.05 -15.77 -26.89
C GLY A 13 -4.15 -16.76 -27.23
N LYS A 14 -5.22 -16.76 -26.42
CA LYS A 14 -6.45 -17.52 -26.71
C LYS A 14 -7.45 -16.75 -27.56
N LYS A 15 -7.25 -15.43 -27.77
CA LYS A 15 -8.15 -14.59 -28.58
C LYS A 15 -7.65 -14.52 -30.02
N THR A 16 -8.59 -14.50 -30.97
CA THR A 16 -8.30 -14.28 -32.39
C THR A 16 -8.99 -13.00 -32.81
N VAL A 17 -8.22 -12.05 -33.33
CA VAL A 17 -8.76 -10.80 -33.90
C VAL A 17 -8.60 -10.89 -35.41
N SER A 18 -9.71 -10.78 -36.13
CA SER A 18 -9.70 -10.76 -37.58
C SER A 18 -9.49 -9.32 -38.09
N TRP A 19 -8.77 -9.17 -39.19
CA TRP A 19 -8.49 -7.90 -39.84
C TRP A 19 -9.01 -7.96 -41.26
N TYR A 20 -9.71 -6.92 -41.68
CA TYR A 20 -10.30 -6.81 -43.01
C TYR A 20 -9.43 -5.93 -43.91
N ARG A 21 -9.29 -6.34 -45.17
CA ARG A 21 -8.68 -5.50 -46.20
C ARG A 21 -9.72 -4.51 -46.71
N GLU A 22 -9.56 -3.24 -46.37
CA GLU A 22 -10.35 -2.20 -47.00
C GLU A 22 -9.77 -1.91 -48.40
N VAL A 23 -10.55 -2.26 -49.43
CA VAL A 23 -10.26 -1.96 -50.83
C VAL A 23 -11.11 -0.73 -51.18
N GLU A 24 -10.44 0.37 -51.51
CA GLU A 24 -10.92 1.68 -51.98
C GLU A 24 -12.41 2.03 -51.84
N GLY A 25 -12.69 3.10 -51.09
CA GLY A 25 -13.85 3.96 -51.34
C GLY A 25 -13.40 5.26 -52.00
N HIS A 26 -13.68 5.43 -53.31
CA HIS A 26 -13.75 6.67 -54.11
C HIS A 26 -12.77 7.86 -53.93
N ARG A 27 -11.65 7.77 -53.19
CA ARG A 27 -10.70 8.90 -53.00
C ARG A 27 -9.21 8.53 -53.01
N GLY A 28 -8.81 7.48 -53.73
CA GLY A 28 -7.39 7.21 -54.00
C GLY A 28 -6.51 6.92 -52.76
N GLU A 29 -7.11 6.56 -51.62
CA GLU A 29 -6.36 6.15 -50.44
C GLU A 29 -5.79 4.73 -50.60
N LYS A 30 -4.52 4.55 -50.22
CA LYS A 30 -3.81 3.27 -50.35
C LYS A 30 -4.50 2.18 -49.53
N THR A 31 -4.66 0.98 -50.12
CA THR A 31 -5.21 -0.21 -49.43
C THR A 31 -4.63 -0.39 -48.01
N CYS A 32 -5.51 -0.47 -47.02
CA CYS A 32 -5.15 -0.57 -45.61
C CYS A 32 -5.85 -1.76 -44.92
N TRP A 33 -5.27 -2.19 -43.80
CA TRP A 33 -5.85 -3.23 -42.96
C TRP A 33 -6.57 -2.58 -41.79
N VAL A 34 -7.83 -2.94 -41.59
CA VAL A 34 -8.68 -2.40 -40.51
C VAL A 34 -9.06 -3.54 -39.57
N PRO A 35 -8.97 -3.37 -38.24
CA PRO A 35 -9.41 -4.39 -37.30
C PRO A 35 -10.93 -4.61 -37.40
N LEU A 36 -11.37 -5.85 -37.32
CA LEU A 36 -12.79 -6.20 -37.23
C LEU A 36 -13.27 -6.00 -35.79
N ASP A 37 -13.57 -4.75 -35.45
CA ASP A 37 -14.12 -4.35 -34.15
C ASP A 37 -15.61 -3.96 -34.24
N GLU A 38 -16.21 -3.60 -33.10
CA GLU A 38 -17.61 -3.19 -33.04
C GLU A 38 -17.91 -1.98 -33.94
N SER A 39 -16.94 -1.07 -34.10
CA SER A 39 -17.10 0.11 -34.96
C SER A 39 -17.15 -0.27 -36.43
N PHE A 40 -16.33 -1.24 -36.86
CA PHE A 40 -16.36 -1.81 -38.20
C PHE A 40 -17.71 -2.50 -38.46
N PHE A 41 -18.16 -3.34 -37.52
CA PHE A 41 -19.42 -4.07 -37.68
C PHE A 41 -20.63 -3.14 -37.71
N ARG A 42 -20.65 -2.05 -36.92
CA ARG A 42 -21.68 -1.01 -37.00
C ARG A 42 -21.77 -0.35 -38.38
N LYS A 43 -20.66 -0.23 -39.10
CA LYS A 43 -20.61 0.35 -40.46
C LYS A 43 -21.04 -0.64 -41.54
N LYS A 44 -20.74 -1.94 -41.36
CA LYS A 44 -20.96 -2.97 -42.39
C LYS A 44 -22.25 -3.76 -42.22
N ILE A 45 -22.77 -3.89 -41.00
CA ILE A 45 -23.97 -4.67 -40.69
C ILE A 45 -25.06 -3.70 -40.25
N THR A 46 -26.16 -3.66 -41.01
CA THR A 46 -27.31 -2.81 -40.71
C THR A 46 -27.90 -3.15 -39.35
N TYR A 47 -28.20 -2.12 -38.54
CA TYR A 47 -28.77 -2.24 -37.19
C TYR A 47 -27.95 -3.08 -36.19
N PHE A 48 -26.63 -3.23 -36.39
CA PHE A 48 -25.78 -4.06 -35.53
C PHE A 48 -25.89 -3.72 -34.03
N SER A 49 -26.02 -2.44 -33.68
CA SER A 49 -26.17 -1.98 -32.28
C SER A 49 -27.49 -2.43 -31.64
N GLN A 50 -28.52 -2.69 -32.42
CA GLN A 50 -29.85 -3.10 -31.94
C GLN A 50 -29.97 -4.63 -31.81
N LEU A 51 -29.01 -5.39 -32.36
CA LEU A 51 -28.98 -6.85 -32.23
C LEU A 51 -28.52 -7.26 -30.83
N HIS A 52 -29.15 -8.30 -30.27
CA HIS A 52 -28.64 -9.02 -29.09
C HIS A 52 -27.35 -9.81 -29.41
N GLU A 53 -26.56 -10.16 -28.39
CA GLU A 53 -25.22 -10.75 -28.54
C GLU A 53 -25.16 -12.00 -29.45
N ALA A 54 -26.14 -12.91 -29.34
CA ALA A 54 -26.19 -14.12 -30.16
C ALA A 54 -26.41 -13.81 -31.65
N ALA A 55 -27.29 -12.84 -31.99
CA ALA A 55 -27.45 -12.40 -33.38
C ALA A 55 -26.22 -11.65 -33.90
N ARG A 56 -25.57 -10.83 -33.06
CA ARG A 56 -24.31 -10.17 -33.43
C ARG A 56 -23.25 -11.22 -33.80
N ALA A 57 -23.05 -12.23 -32.96
CA ALA A 57 -22.11 -13.31 -33.23
C ALA A 57 -22.43 -14.06 -34.53
N LYS A 58 -23.72 -14.36 -34.79
CA LYS A 58 -24.15 -15.04 -36.02
C LYS A 58 -23.86 -14.21 -37.28
N GLN A 59 -24.15 -12.90 -37.25
CA GLN A 59 -23.90 -12.01 -38.39
C GLN A 59 -22.40 -11.80 -38.63
N VAL A 60 -21.61 -11.67 -37.57
CA VAL A 60 -20.14 -11.59 -37.66
C VAL A 60 -19.56 -12.85 -38.29
N ASN A 61 -19.98 -14.04 -37.83
CA ASN A 61 -19.51 -15.31 -38.38
C ASN A 61 -19.83 -15.45 -39.86
N ARG A 62 -21.07 -15.11 -40.26
CA ARG A 62 -21.49 -15.13 -41.66
C ARG A 62 -20.62 -14.23 -42.54
N LEU A 63 -20.35 -13.00 -42.11
CA LEU A 63 -19.49 -12.05 -42.83
C LEU A 63 -18.06 -12.58 -43.01
N ILE A 64 -17.52 -13.28 -42.00
CA ILE A 64 -16.19 -13.87 -42.04
C ILE A 64 -16.16 -15.10 -42.97
N GLU A 65 -17.17 -15.96 -42.91
CA GLU A 65 -17.31 -17.16 -43.76
C GLU A 65 -17.43 -16.81 -45.26
N GLU A 66 -18.12 -15.72 -45.57
CA GLU A 66 -18.31 -15.21 -46.92
C GLU A 66 -17.00 -14.68 -47.55
N GLY A 67 -15.96 -14.36 -46.77
CA GLY A 67 -14.66 -13.94 -47.29
C GLY A 67 -13.56 -15.00 -47.26
N ASN A 68 -12.37 -14.59 -47.68
CA ASN A 68 -11.18 -15.41 -47.83
C ASN A 68 -10.15 -15.09 -46.75
N ILE A 69 -9.67 -16.10 -46.01
CA ILE A 69 -8.62 -15.93 -45.01
C ILE A 69 -7.27 -16.09 -45.69
N ILE A 70 -6.59 -14.99 -45.97
CA ILE A 70 -5.33 -14.98 -46.73
C ILE A 70 -4.09 -15.27 -45.86
N ALA A 71 -4.17 -15.04 -44.55
CA ALA A 71 -3.09 -15.34 -43.62
C ALA A 71 -3.60 -15.57 -42.20
N LYS A 72 -2.92 -16.46 -41.47
CA LYS A 72 -3.05 -16.62 -40.02
C LYS A 72 -1.70 -16.30 -39.39
N VAL A 73 -1.64 -15.24 -38.60
CA VAL A 73 -0.41 -14.78 -37.95
C VAL A 73 -0.58 -14.79 -36.43
N LYS A 74 0.49 -15.09 -35.71
CA LYS A 74 0.51 -15.14 -34.25
C LYS A 74 1.37 -14.00 -33.72
N LEU A 75 0.82 -13.18 -32.82
CA LEU A 75 1.62 -12.16 -32.14
C LEU A 75 2.70 -12.83 -31.28
N PRO A 76 3.94 -12.30 -31.28
CA PRO A 76 4.98 -12.81 -30.39
C PRO A 76 4.61 -12.53 -28.93
N PHE A 77 4.65 -13.56 -28.08
CA PHE A 77 4.32 -13.45 -26.66
C PHE A 77 5.52 -13.10 -25.79
N ASP A 78 6.71 -13.57 -26.16
CA ASP A 78 7.92 -13.49 -25.35
C ASP A 78 8.95 -12.59 -26.03
N LEU A 79 8.86 -11.29 -25.72
CA LEU A 79 9.80 -10.28 -26.20
C LEU A 79 10.67 -9.80 -25.03
N PRO A 80 11.81 -10.46 -24.76
CA PRO A 80 12.66 -10.12 -23.62
C PRO A 80 13.11 -8.65 -23.69
N PRO A 81 13.17 -7.95 -22.54
CA PRO A 81 13.55 -6.54 -22.46
C PRO A 81 15.05 -6.32 -22.69
N ALA A 82 15.89 -7.35 -22.60
CA ALA A 82 17.34 -7.26 -22.76
C ALA A 82 17.88 -7.87 -24.06
N LYS A 83 18.99 -7.31 -24.55
CA LYS A 83 19.87 -7.93 -25.55
C LYS A 83 20.64 -9.09 -24.91
N ARG A 84 20.95 -10.11 -25.71
CA ARG A 84 21.76 -11.27 -25.29
C ARG A 84 23.25 -10.94 -25.08
N ARG A 85 23.69 -9.73 -25.46
CA ARG A 85 25.08 -9.27 -25.37
C ARG A 85 25.14 -7.84 -24.87
N ILE A 86 26.11 -7.54 -24.02
CA ILE A 86 26.42 -6.20 -23.52
C ILE A 86 27.53 -5.60 -24.39
N GLN A 87 27.45 -4.29 -24.66
CA GLN A 87 28.53 -3.55 -25.30
C GLN A 87 29.44 -3.00 -24.21
N ARG A 88 30.71 -3.34 -24.24
CA ARG A 88 31.71 -2.88 -23.27
C ARG A 88 32.23 -1.48 -23.65
N PRO A 89 32.86 -0.74 -22.72
CA PRO A 89 33.41 0.59 -22.99
C PRO A 89 34.37 0.62 -24.19
N GLU A 90 35.11 -0.46 -24.42
CA GLU A 90 36.09 -0.60 -25.50
C GLU A 90 35.43 -0.96 -26.84
N GLY A 91 34.09 -1.01 -26.91
CA GLY A 91 33.32 -1.12 -28.15
C GLY A 91 32.94 -2.55 -28.58
N TYR A 92 33.53 -3.58 -27.98
CA TYR A 92 33.20 -4.98 -28.29
C TYR A 92 31.92 -5.47 -27.59
N ARG A 93 31.36 -6.60 -28.07
CA ARG A 93 30.11 -7.19 -27.57
C ARG A 93 30.32 -8.59 -27.02
N GLU A 94 30.05 -8.76 -25.73
CA GLU A 94 30.22 -10.02 -25.02
C GLU A 94 28.92 -10.59 -24.46
N ARG A 95 28.94 -11.89 -24.14
CA ARG A 95 27.92 -12.49 -23.28
C ARG A 95 28.10 -11.95 -21.86
N TYR A 96 26.98 -11.88 -21.14
CA TYR A 96 27.00 -11.49 -19.74
C TYR A 96 27.70 -12.55 -18.89
N ASN A 97 28.38 -12.09 -17.84
CA ASN A 97 28.96 -12.95 -16.81
C ASN A 97 28.20 -12.78 -15.48
N ASN A 98 28.65 -13.50 -14.45
CA ASN A 98 28.00 -13.43 -13.13
C ASN A 98 28.17 -12.05 -12.49
N THR A 99 29.34 -11.41 -12.64
CA THR A 99 29.62 -10.07 -12.11
C THR A 99 28.68 -9.00 -12.69
N ASP A 100 28.31 -9.10 -13.97
CA ASP A 100 27.34 -8.22 -14.61
C ASP A 100 25.95 -8.36 -13.95
N LEU A 101 25.56 -9.58 -13.57
CA LEU A 101 24.30 -9.84 -12.86
C LEU A 101 24.36 -9.33 -11.42
N GLN A 102 25.45 -9.54 -10.70
CA GLN A 102 25.65 -9.01 -9.33
C GLN A 102 25.61 -7.47 -9.33
N THR A 103 26.26 -6.84 -10.30
CA THR A 103 26.20 -5.37 -10.50
C THR A 103 24.76 -4.95 -10.80
N GLY A 104 24.07 -5.66 -11.69
CA GLY A 104 22.67 -5.37 -12.01
C GLY A 104 21.73 -5.54 -10.81
N ALA A 105 21.98 -6.52 -9.94
CA ALA A 105 21.27 -6.71 -8.68
C ALA A 105 21.47 -5.52 -7.75
N LEU A 106 22.72 -5.10 -7.53
CA LEU A 106 23.02 -3.91 -6.73
C LEU A 106 22.32 -2.67 -7.28
N VAL A 107 22.45 -2.40 -8.58
CA VAL A 107 21.84 -1.25 -9.26
C VAL A 107 20.32 -1.26 -9.15
N SER A 108 19.69 -2.43 -9.18
CA SER A 108 18.24 -2.53 -9.00
C SER A 108 17.79 -2.11 -7.60
N LEU A 109 18.56 -2.44 -6.56
CA LEU A 109 18.25 -2.07 -5.17
C LEU A 109 18.52 -0.58 -4.91
N ARG A 110 19.46 0.04 -5.63
CA ARG A 110 19.70 1.49 -5.56
C ARG A 110 18.50 2.35 -5.95
N PHE A 111 17.46 1.80 -6.57
CA PHE A 111 16.19 2.51 -6.74
C PHE A 111 15.57 2.91 -5.39
N LEU A 112 15.80 2.12 -4.34
CA LEU A 112 15.31 2.37 -2.98
C LEU A 112 15.99 3.60 -2.35
N ASP A 113 17.27 3.83 -2.70
CA ASP A 113 18.08 4.93 -2.19
C ASP A 113 17.98 6.22 -3.04
N LEU A 114 17.39 6.13 -4.23
CA LEU A 114 17.45 7.21 -5.22
C LEU A 114 16.68 8.47 -4.79
N PHE A 115 15.56 8.31 -4.09
CA PHE A 115 14.68 9.41 -3.71
C PHE A 115 14.79 9.69 -2.22
N GLY A 116 14.46 10.93 -1.81
CA GLY A 116 14.47 11.30 -0.39
C GLY A 116 13.53 10.45 0.51
N SER A 117 12.59 9.71 -0.08
CA SER A 117 11.78 8.71 0.63
C SER A 117 11.93 7.34 -0.03
N ALA A 118 12.30 6.35 0.78
CA ALA A 118 12.40 4.94 0.40
C ALA A 118 11.08 4.39 -0.19
N GLU A 119 9.94 4.95 0.22
CA GLU A 119 8.63 4.55 -0.30
C GLU A 119 8.54 4.74 -1.82
N THR A 120 9.08 5.85 -2.33
CA THR A 120 9.03 6.17 -3.77
C THR A 120 9.79 5.14 -4.58
N GLY A 121 11.02 4.84 -4.15
CA GLY A 121 11.87 3.82 -4.76
C GLY A 121 11.24 2.44 -4.70
N ALA A 122 10.67 2.08 -3.55
CA ALA A 122 10.06 0.79 -3.32
C ALA A 122 8.81 0.57 -4.19
N ILE A 123 7.91 1.54 -4.25
CA ILE A 123 6.70 1.47 -5.09
C ILE A 123 7.08 1.37 -6.58
N LEU A 124 8.08 2.14 -7.03
CA LEU A 124 8.57 2.09 -8.40
C LEU A 124 9.15 0.72 -8.73
N LEU A 125 10.10 0.23 -7.92
CA LEU A 125 10.75 -1.05 -8.14
C LEU A 125 9.75 -2.22 -8.09
N ALA A 126 8.82 -2.21 -7.13
CA ALA A 126 7.79 -3.24 -7.01
C ALA A 126 6.88 -3.28 -8.25
N ASN A 127 6.46 -2.12 -8.76
CA ASN A 127 5.64 -2.04 -9.97
C ASN A 127 6.43 -2.49 -11.21
N LEU A 128 7.73 -2.17 -11.31
CA LEU A 128 8.58 -2.65 -12.40
C LEU A 128 8.69 -4.19 -12.38
N LEU A 129 9.04 -4.76 -11.23
CA LEU A 129 9.19 -6.22 -11.05
C LEU A 129 7.87 -6.96 -11.25
N GLY A 130 6.78 -6.43 -10.70
CA GLY A 130 5.43 -6.97 -10.85
C GLY A 130 4.95 -6.89 -12.29
N GLY A 131 5.20 -5.76 -12.97
CA GLY A 131 4.79 -5.56 -14.36
C GLY A 131 5.55 -6.42 -15.37
N LEU A 132 6.79 -6.81 -15.09
CA LEU A 132 7.50 -7.83 -15.87
C LEU A 132 6.82 -9.21 -15.81
N ARG A 133 5.97 -9.46 -14.80
CA ARG A 133 5.23 -10.72 -14.65
C ARG A 133 3.73 -10.48 -14.45
N ALA A 134 3.20 -9.34 -14.92
CA ALA A 134 1.83 -8.92 -14.69
C ALA A 134 0.81 -9.96 -15.15
N THR A 135 1.07 -10.66 -16.27
CA THR A 135 0.15 -11.69 -16.75
C THR A 135 0.09 -12.94 -15.90
N ALA A 136 1.12 -13.24 -15.09
CA ALA A 136 1.05 -14.32 -14.12
C ALA A 136 0.23 -13.90 -12.90
N LEU A 137 0.43 -12.67 -12.42
CA LEU A 137 -0.32 -12.09 -11.32
C LEU A 137 -1.81 -11.93 -11.66
N GLN A 138 -2.14 -11.41 -12.84
CA GLN A 138 -3.52 -11.22 -13.31
C GLN A 138 -4.31 -12.50 -13.51
N LYS A 139 -3.65 -13.64 -13.71
CA LYS A 139 -4.34 -14.94 -13.71
C LYS A 139 -4.90 -15.30 -12.34
N GLN A 140 -4.26 -14.82 -11.28
CA GLN A 140 -4.63 -15.10 -9.89
C GLN A 140 -5.49 -13.96 -9.30
N GLU A 141 -5.19 -12.72 -9.69
CA GLU A 141 -5.88 -11.51 -9.26
C GLU A 141 -6.14 -10.60 -10.48
N PRO A 142 -7.27 -10.77 -11.20
CA PRO A 142 -7.57 -10.06 -12.45
C PRO A 142 -7.50 -8.53 -12.37
N ASP A 143 -7.81 -7.98 -11.20
CA ASP A 143 -7.81 -6.54 -10.94
C ASP A 143 -6.41 -5.96 -10.69
N PHE A 144 -5.38 -6.81 -10.57
CA PHE A 144 -4.01 -6.35 -10.36
C PHE A 144 -3.48 -5.64 -11.62
N HIS A 145 -3.10 -4.38 -11.45
CA HIS A 145 -2.45 -3.57 -12.47
C HIS A 145 -1.16 -3.00 -11.91
N ALA A 146 -0.02 -3.35 -12.51
CA ALA A 146 1.28 -2.76 -12.15
C ALA A 146 1.39 -1.37 -12.78
N ALA A 147 0.77 -0.38 -12.13
CA ALA A 147 0.62 0.96 -12.65
C ALA A 147 0.91 2.01 -11.58
N VAL A 148 1.78 2.97 -11.91
CA VAL A 148 2.18 4.05 -11.00
C VAL A 148 2.14 5.40 -11.70
N ALA A 149 1.48 6.36 -11.07
CA ALA A 149 1.39 7.75 -11.52
C ALA A 149 2.40 8.63 -10.79
N LEU A 150 3.14 9.42 -11.58
CA LEU A 150 4.19 10.35 -11.19
C LEU A 150 3.81 11.74 -11.71
N ASP A 151 3.45 12.64 -10.80
CA ASP A 151 3.18 14.02 -11.14
C ASP A 151 4.38 14.87 -10.72
N THR A 152 5.04 15.51 -11.68
CA THR A 152 6.16 16.42 -11.42
C THR A 152 6.04 17.70 -12.23
N PRO A 153 6.07 18.88 -11.58
CA PRO A 153 6.06 20.16 -12.28
C PRO A 153 7.42 20.51 -12.92
N SER A 154 8.50 19.79 -12.57
CA SER A 154 9.85 20.09 -13.05
C SER A 154 10.16 19.34 -14.36
N PRO A 155 10.51 20.04 -15.45
CA PRO A 155 10.96 19.40 -16.69
C PRO A 155 12.23 18.56 -16.51
N GLU A 156 13.10 18.94 -15.57
CA GLU A 156 14.34 18.21 -15.26
C GLU A 156 14.02 16.88 -14.58
N ALA A 157 13.11 16.88 -13.61
CA ALA A 157 12.64 15.67 -12.96
C ALA A 157 11.88 14.76 -13.93
N GLU A 158 11.07 15.32 -14.83
CA GLU A 158 10.42 14.57 -15.91
C GLU A 158 11.47 13.86 -16.78
N LYS A 159 12.51 14.58 -17.21
CA LYS A 159 13.60 14.02 -18.02
C LYS A 159 14.35 12.91 -17.26
N LEU A 160 14.67 13.13 -15.99
CA LEU A 160 15.34 12.15 -15.14
C LEU A 160 14.52 10.86 -15.03
N LEU A 161 13.24 10.95 -14.73
CA LEU A 161 12.35 9.79 -14.62
C LEU A 161 12.25 9.04 -15.95
N ILE A 162 12.15 9.77 -17.07
CA ILE A 162 12.16 9.18 -18.41
C ILE A 162 13.46 8.42 -18.66
N ASP A 163 14.62 9.02 -18.35
CA ASP A 163 15.93 8.41 -18.57
C ASP A 163 16.18 7.23 -17.63
N LEU A 164 15.75 7.31 -16.37
CA LEU A 164 15.74 6.20 -15.42
C LEU A 164 14.92 5.03 -15.98
N LEU A 165 13.69 5.25 -16.43
CA LEU A 165 12.83 4.17 -16.91
C LEU A 165 13.30 3.59 -18.25
N ARG A 166 14.00 4.37 -19.08
CA ARG A 166 14.68 3.85 -20.28
C ARG A 166 15.77 2.83 -19.95
N THR A 167 16.37 2.87 -18.76
CA THR A 167 17.40 1.88 -18.35
C THR A 167 16.84 0.47 -18.16
N THR A 168 15.52 0.34 -17.94
CA THR A 168 14.86 -0.95 -17.68
C THR A 168 14.90 -1.90 -18.87
N SER A 169 15.06 -1.38 -20.08
CA SER A 169 15.14 -2.19 -21.31
C SER A 169 16.08 -1.57 -22.34
N ASN A 170 17.03 -2.36 -22.82
CA ASN A 170 17.93 -1.96 -23.89
C ASN A 170 17.55 -2.51 -25.28
N LYS A 171 16.39 -3.18 -25.41
CA LYS A 171 15.93 -3.81 -26.64
C LYS A 171 14.54 -3.31 -27.05
N THR A 172 14.48 -2.64 -28.20
CA THR A 172 13.25 -2.02 -28.72
C THR A 172 12.81 -2.58 -30.07
N ARG A 173 13.58 -3.49 -30.66
CA ARG A 173 13.31 -4.10 -31.97
C ARG A 173 13.64 -5.58 -31.96
N TRP A 174 12.76 -6.37 -32.58
CA TRP A 174 12.92 -7.81 -32.78
C TRP A 174 12.63 -8.12 -34.24
N ARG A 175 13.48 -8.96 -34.84
CA ARG A 175 13.33 -9.42 -36.22
C ARG A 175 13.26 -10.94 -36.21
N SER A 176 12.28 -11.46 -36.93
CA SER A 176 12.09 -12.87 -37.24
C SER A 176 11.84 -13.01 -38.74
N LYS A 177 11.94 -14.23 -39.27
CA LYS A 177 11.55 -14.53 -40.66
C LYS A 177 10.11 -14.11 -40.98
N HIS A 178 9.23 -14.16 -39.98
CA HIS A 178 7.79 -13.95 -40.16
C HIS A 178 7.27 -12.60 -39.67
N TYR A 179 8.06 -11.81 -38.94
CA TYR A 179 7.61 -10.51 -38.44
C TYR A 179 8.77 -9.59 -38.05
N THR A 180 8.48 -8.29 -38.00
CA THR A 180 9.32 -7.29 -37.34
C THR A 180 8.52 -6.60 -36.26
N ALA A 181 8.97 -6.70 -35.01
CA ALA A 181 8.35 -6.02 -33.88
C ALA A 181 9.19 -4.82 -33.46
N LYS A 182 8.52 -3.72 -33.11
CA LYS A 182 9.11 -2.49 -32.56
C LYS A 182 8.29 -2.08 -31.35
N ARG A 183 8.96 -1.80 -30.24
CA ARG A 183 8.36 -1.29 -29.00
C ARG A 183 9.17 -0.10 -28.52
N LYS A 184 8.56 1.09 -28.47
CA LYS A 184 9.14 2.24 -27.76
C LYS A 184 8.86 2.08 -26.28
N LEU A 185 9.86 2.32 -25.45
CA LEU A 185 9.70 2.35 -24.00
C LEU A 185 8.93 3.57 -23.52
N VAL A 186 9.10 4.69 -24.23
CA VAL A 186 8.50 5.98 -23.86
C VAL A 186 7.42 6.37 -24.86
N LEU A 187 6.18 6.42 -24.37
CA LEU A 187 4.98 6.86 -25.07
C LEU A 187 4.73 8.32 -24.72
N ASN A 188 5.52 9.20 -25.33
CA ASN A 188 5.33 10.64 -25.18
C ASN A 188 4.22 11.12 -26.13
N TYR A 189 3.08 11.51 -25.57
CA TYR A 189 1.91 12.00 -26.31
C TYR A 189 1.96 13.51 -26.60
N ALA A 190 2.81 14.27 -25.92
CA ALA A 190 3.02 15.70 -26.18
C ALA A 190 3.59 15.99 -27.57
N LYS A 191 4.43 15.10 -28.08
CA LYS A 191 5.08 15.23 -29.38
C LYS A 191 4.14 14.83 -30.54
N ALA A 192 2.96 15.44 -30.65
CA ALA A 192 2.06 15.21 -31.78
C ALA A 192 2.77 15.52 -33.12
N SER A 193 2.49 14.73 -34.16
CA SER A 193 3.03 14.98 -35.50
C SER A 193 1.97 15.74 -36.30
N TYR A 194 2.29 16.96 -36.74
CA TYR A 194 1.46 17.74 -37.67
C TYR A 194 -0.03 17.86 -37.29
N GLY A 195 -0.33 18.08 -36.00
CA GLY A 195 -1.71 18.29 -35.53
C GLY A 195 -2.54 17.02 -35.30
N PHE A 196 -2.00 15.83 -35.55
CA PHE A 196 -2.69 14.56 -35.28
C PHE A 196 -2.31 13.98 -33.91
N SER A 197 -3.31 13.46 -33.18
CA SER A 197 -3.08 12.69 -31.96
C SER A 197 -2.27 11.44 -32.27
N ARG A 198 -1.29 11.11 -31.41
CA ARG A 198 -0.58 9.83 -31.51
C ARG A 198 -1.48 8.69 -31.07
N HIS A 199 -1.38 7.56 -31.76
CA HIS A 199 -2.06 6.32 -31.39
C HIS A 199 -1.07 5.31 -30.81
N ILE A 200 -1.57 4.26 -30.17
CA ILE A 200 -0.73 3.20 -29.58
C ILE A 200 0.22 2.55 -30.61
N GLN A 201 -0.19 2.51 -31.90
CA GLN A 201 0.59 2.02 -33.03
C GLN A 201 1.81 2.89 -33.36
N ASP A 202 1.89 4.15 -32.93
CA ASP A 202 3.08 4.98 -33.15
C ASP A 202 4.24 4.60 -32.20
N PHE A 203 3.90 3.86 -31.15
CA PHE A 203 4.82 3.45 -30.11
C PHE A 203 5.18 1.98 -30.16
N SER A 204 4.19 1.10 -30.36
CA SER A 204 4.38 -0.34 -30.28
C SER A 204 3.62 -1.09 -31.37
N THR A 205 4.35 -1.79 -32.24
CA THR A 205 3.79 -2.47 -33.41
C THR A 205 4.49 -3.77 -33.72
N VAL A 206 3.72 -4.74 -34.23
CA VAL A 206 4.25 -5.86 -35.00
C VAL A 206 3.84 -5.72 -36.47
N CYS A 207 4.83 -5.80 -37.35
CA CYS A 207 4.65 -5.79 -38.79
C CYS A 207 4.80 -7.21 -39.33
N PHE A 208 3.77 -7.70 -40.00
CA PHE A 208 3.79 -8.98 -40.72
C PHE A 208 3.90 -8.73 -42.22
N PRO A 209 4.96 -9.26 -42.90
CA PRO A 209 4.97 -9.31 -44.34
C PRO A 209 3.93 -10.33 -44.81
N ILE A 210 3.04 -9.91 -45.70
CA ILE A 210 2.02 -10.77 -46.32
C ILE A 210 2.38 -10.87 -47.80
N LYS A 211 2.47 -12.10 -48.32
CA LYS A 211 2.84 -12.33 -49.72
C LYS A 211 1.82 -11.64 -50.63
N GLU A 212 2.29 -10.90 -51.64
CA GLU A 212 1.44 -10.21 -52.64
C GLU A 212 0.45 -9.18 -52.05
N HIS A 213 0.59 -8.80 -50.78
CA HIS A 213 -0.30 -7.85 -50.09
C HIS A 213 0.48 -6.81 -49.28
N THR A 214 -0.20 -5.71 -48.92
CA THR A 214 0.36 -4.71 -48.01
C THR A 214 0.66 -5.32 -46.65
N LYS A 215 1.76 -4.89 -46.03
CA LYS A 215 2.19 -5.40 -44.71
C LYS A 215 1.13 -5.07 -43.67
N LEU A 216 0.76 -6.06 -42.86
CA LEU A 216 -0.14 -5.84 -41.73
C LEU A 216 0.63 -5.24 -40.56
N LYS A 217 0.19 -4.09 -40.05
CA LYS A 217 0.70 -3.48 -38.81
C LYS A 217 -0.34 -3.65 -37.71
N VAL A 218 0.03 -4.29 -36.63
CA VAL A 218 -0.85 -4.53 -35.48
C VAL A 218 -0.25 -3.83 -34.25
N PRO A 219 -1.05 -3.08 -33.46
CA PRO A 219 -0.60 -2.56 -32.18
C PRO A 219 -0.19 -3.71 -31.26
N MET A 220 0.95 -3.55 -30.60
CA MET A 220 1.52 -4.61 -29.76
C MET A 220 1.40 -4.23 -28.29
N SER A 221 0.79 -5.12 -27.51
CA SER A 221 0.72 -4.98 -26.05
C SER A 221 2.12 -4.94 -25.41
N TYR A 222 2.21 -4.20 -24.31
CA TYR A 222 3.33 -4.15 -23.37
C TYR A 222 3.27 -5.29 -22.35
N ARG A 223 2.73 -6.44 -22.76
CA ARG A 223 2.69 -7.65 -21.96
C ARG A 223 4.05 -7.96 -21.34
N ASN A 224 4.07 -8.10 -20.00
CA ASN A 224 5.26 -8.44 -19.21
C ASN A 224 6.44 -7.48 -19.49
N ALA A 225 6.16 -6.22 -19.78
CA ALA A 225 7.16 -5.23 -20.16
C ALA A 225 6.83 -3.87 -19.54
N VAL A 226 7.83 -2.99 -19.52
CA VAL A 226 7.71 -1.64 -18.99
C VAL A 226 7.33 -0.66 -20.10
N ALA A 227 6.40 0.24 -19.80
CA ALA A 227 5.96 1.34 -20.64
C ALA A 227 5.89 2.62 -19.82
N THR A 228 6.60 3.65 -20.25
CA THR A 228 6.53 4.99 -19.67
C THR A 228 5.61 5.85 -20.54
N VAL A 229 4.46 6.24 -20.02
CA VAL A 229 3.52 7.13 -20.70
C VAL A 229 3.74 8.55 -20.21
N VAL A 230 3.86 9.52 -21.11
CA VAL A 230 4.17 10.91 -20.76
C VAL A 230 3.14 11.84 -21.37
N GLN A 231 2.53 12.69 -20.53
CA GLN A 231 1.62 13.76 -20.94
C GLN A 231 0.43 13.24 -21.77
N ALA A 232 -0.14 12.10 -21.39
CA ALA A 232 -1.31 11.53 -22.03
C ALA A 232 -2.60 12.05 -21.37
N GLY A 233 -3.55 12.51 -22.20
CA GLY A 233 -4.92 12.79 -21.77
C GLY A 233 -5.73 11.52 -21.52
N ARG A 234 -6.88 11.65 -20.87
CA ARG A 234 -7.78 10.53 -20.51
C ARG A 234 -8.13 9.63 -21.71
N ASN A 235 -8.47 10.20 -22.87
CA ASN A 235 -8.84 9.42 -24.06
C ASN A 235 -7.69 8.55 -24.58
N ASN A 236 -6.46 9.10 -24.58
CA ASN A 236 -5.27 8.36 -24.99
C ASN A 236 -4.97 7.20 -24.04
N LEU A 237 -5.23 7.40 -22.73
CA LEU A 237 -5.04 6.36 -21.73
C LEU A 237 -6.09 5.25 -21.86
N LEU A 238 -7.35 5.59 -22.13
CA LEU A 238 -8.41 4.60 -22.39
C LEU A 238 -8.14 3.80 -23.67
N GLU A 239 -7.62 4.44 -24.73
CA GLU A 239 -7.17 3.73 -25.95
C GLU A 239 -6.01 2.77 -25.64
N ALA A 240 -5.04 3.22 -24.82
CA ALA A 240 -3.81 2.48 -24.56
C ALA A 240 -3.98 1.38 -23.49
N GLU A 241 -4.97 1.48 -22.60
CA GLU A 241 -5.18 0.59 -21.45
C GLU A 241 -5.15 -0.90 -21.82
N PRO A 242 -5.87 -1.40 -22.84
CA PRO A 242 -5.85 -2.83 -23.21
C PRO A 242 -4.45 -3.33 -23.62
N TYR A 243 -3.57 -2.42 -24.02
CA TYR A 243 -2.20 -2.72 -24.41
C TYR A 243 -1.22 -2.60 -23.25
N LEU A 244 -1.54 -1.80 -22.22
CA LEU A 244 -0.69 -1.50 -21.08
C LEU A 244 -1.01 -2.36 -19.83
N CYS A 245 -2.26 -2.79 -19.65
CA CYS A 245 -2.73 -3.45 -18.44
C CYS A 245 -1.95 -4.72 -18.10
N GLN A 246 -1.40 -5.42 -19.10
CA GLN A 246 -0.62 -6.65 -18.93
C GLN A 246 0.88 -6.41 -18.69
N GLY A 247 1.32 -5.18 -18.44
CA GLY A 247 2.71 -4.80 -18.20
C GLY A 247 2.87 -3.88 -16.99
N CYS A 248 4.03 -3.23 -16.89
CA CYS A 248 4.26 -2.09 -16.00
C CYS A 248 3.94 -0.79 -16.76
N ALA A 249 2.98 -0.01 -16.29
CA ALA A 249 2.68 1.31 -16.82
C ALA A 249 3.12 2.40 -15.83
N VAL A 250 4.12 3.19 -16.22
CA VAL A 250 4.56 4.35 -15.45
C VAL A 250 4.03 5.60 -16.14
N LEU A 251 3.08 6.28 -15.49
CA LEU A 251 2.38 7.45 -16.02
C LEU A 251 3.06 8.70 -15.48
N ILE A 252 3.66 9.52 -16.34
CA ILE A 252 4.31 10.78 -15.96
C ILE A 252 3.47 11.94 -16.48
N ASN A 253 3.04 12.83 -15.58
CA ASN A 253 2.25 14.02 -15.92
C ASN A 253 1.01 13.69 -16.79
N CYS A 254 0.32 12.60 -16.47
CA CYS A 254 -0.83 12.09 -17.22
C CYS A 254 -2.15 12.37 -16.50
N SER A 255 -3.27 12.30 -17.22
CA SER A 255 -4.59 12.31 -16.57
C SER A 255 -4.79 11.10 -15.64
N SER A 256 -5.61 11.25 -14.60
CA SER A 256 -5.95 10.15 -13.68
C SER A 256 -6.84 9.09 -14.34
N VAL A 257 -6.57 7.82 -14.03
CA VAL A 257 -7.31 6.65 -14.50
C VAL A 257 -7.50 5.64 -13.38
N GLU A 258 -8.62 4.92 -13.38
CA GLU A 258 -9.04 4.05 -12.27
C GLU A 258 -8.15 2.83 -12.07
N TRP A 259 -7.59 2.29 -13.16
CA TRP A 259 -6.68 1.13 -13.10
C TRP A 259 -5.29 1.48 -12.54
N CYS A 260 -4.98 2.76 -12.33
CA CYS A 260 -3.74 3.20 -11.68
C CYS A 260 -3.97 3.44 -10.19
N ARG A 261 -3.65 2.44 -9.36
CA ARG A 261 -3.87 2.47 -7.90
C ARG A 261 -2.71 3.09 -7.11
N SER A 262 -1.51 3.13 -7.68
CA SER A 262 -0.34 3.75 -7.04
C SER A 262 -0.12 5.17 -7.57
N LYS A 263 -0.13 6.17 -6.69
CA LYS A 263 0.16 7.56 -7.03
C LYS A 263 1.24 8.10 -6.09
N LEU A 264 2.35 8.56 -6.66
CA LEU A 264 3.43 9.19 -5.90
C LEU A 264 3.20 10.70 -5.83
N ARG A 265 3.53 11.29 -4.67
CA ARG A 265 3.35 12.72 -4.42
C ARG A 265 4.46 13.52 -5.11
N PRO A 266 4.17 14.70 -5.70
CA PRO A 266 5.20 15.52 -6.33
C PRO A 266 6.39 15.85 -5.43
N ALA A 267 6.13 16.13 -4.14
CA ALA A 267 7.17 16.43 -3.17
C ALA A 267 8.22 15.31 -3.02
N ALA A 268 7.80 14.05 -3.18
CA ALA A 268 8.69 12.89 -3.08
C ALA A 268 9.60 12.72 -4.32
N LEU A 269 9.28 13.42 -5.42
CA LEU A 269 10.03 13.37 -6.69
C LEU A 269 10.95 14.59 -6.88
N ASN A 270 10.87 15.59 -6.00
CA ASN A 270 11.64 16.84 -6.10
C ASN A 270 13.09 16.69 -5.62
N HIS A 271 13.38 15.70 -4.77
CA HIS A 271 14.71 15.45 -4.23
C HIS A 271 15.16 14.04 -4.61
N TYR A 272 16.29 13.95 -5.31
CA TYR A 272 16.94 12.70 -5.66
C TYR A 272 18.45 12.79 -5.40
N ASP A 273 19.08 11.66 -5.14
CA ASP A 273 20.53 11.56 -5.02
C ASP A 273 21.16 11.48 -6.42
N SER A 274 21.94 12.50 -6.79
CA SER A 274 22.59 12.59 -8.10
C SER A 274 23.66 11.52 -8.32
N LEU A 275 24.37 11.10 -7.26
CA LEU A 275 25.39 10.06 -7.33
C LEU A 275 24.75 8.70 -7.57
N VAL A 276 23.65 8.41 -6.87
CA VAL A 276 22.86 7.19 -7.09
C VAL A 276 22.29 7.18 -8.50
N TYR A 277 21.75 8.30 -8.98
CA TYR A 277 21.25 8.42 -10.34
C TYR A 277 22.34 8.15 -11.37
N GLN A 278 23.52 8.77 -11.22
CA GLN A 278 24.65 8.59 -12.12
C GLN A 278 25.10 7.13 -12.16
N PHE A 279 25.22 6.49 -11.00
CA PHE A 279 25.56 5.07 -10.88
C PHE A 279 24.56 4.18 -11.65
N ILE A 280 23.26 4.46 -11.55
CA ILE A 280 22.24 3.71 -12.30
C ILE A 280 22.41 3.91 -13.82
N GLN A 281 22.74 5.11 -14.27
CA GLN A 281 22.94 5.40 -15.69
C GLN A 281 24.18 4.69 -16.26
N GLU A 282 25.29 4.69 -15.51
CA GLU A 282 26.53 4.01 -15.88
C GLU A 282 26.32 2.49 -16.02
N HIS A 283 25.48 1.91 -15.17
CA HIS A 283 25.21 0.46 -15.14
C HIS A 283 23.86 0.05 -15.75
N ARG A 284 23.29 0.88 -16.64
CA ARG A 284 21.98 0.62 -17.28
C ARG A 284 21.89 -0.73 -18.00
N ALA A 285 22.99 -1.22 -18.56
CA ALA A 285 23.00 -2.48 -19.31
C ALA A 285 22.87 -3.68 -18.37
N GLN A 286 23.55 -3.62 -17.23
CA GLN A 286 23.51 -4.60 -16.15
C GLN A 286 22.14 -4.63 -15.48
N LEU A 287 21.53 -3.45 -15.23
CA LEU A 287 20.16 -3.38 -14.72
C LEU A 287 19.16 -4.05 -15.67
N SER A 288 19.17 -3.69 -16.95
CA SER A 288 18.28 -4.31 -17.95
C SER A 288 18.48 -5.83 -18.04
N LEU A 289 19.72 -6.29 -17.92
CA LEU A 289 20.04 -7.72 -17.86
C LEU A 289 19.44 -8.39 -16.62
N MET A 290 19.63 -7.80 -15.44
CA MET A 290 19.12 -8.33 -14.17
C MET A 290 17.60 -8.45 -14.18
N LEU A 291 16.90 -7.43 -14.70
CA LEU A 291 15.45 -7.46 -14.88
C LEU A 291 15.01 -8.55 -15.88
N ALA A 292 15.78 -8.79 -16.94
CA ALA A 292 15.52 -9.89 -17.86
C ALA A 292 15.79 -11.26 -17.22
N TYR A 293 16.81 -11.38 -16.37
CA TYR A 293 17.11 -12.59 -15.62
C TYR A 293 15.98 -12.91 -14.64
N TRP A 294 15.54 -11.94 -13.83
CA TRP A 294 14.35 -12.04 -12.99
C TRP A 294 13.12 -12.52 -13.78
N TRP A 295 12.86 -11.90 -14.92
CA TRP A 295 11.73 -12.27 -15.77
C TRP A 295 11.77 -13.74 -16.23
N CYS A 296 12.94 -14.28 -16.53
CA CYS A 296 13.13 -15.65 -17.00
C CYS A 296 13.15 -16.69 -15.87
N SER A 297 13.69 -16.34 -14.70
CA SER A 297 14.03 -17.31 -13.65
C SER A 297 12.88 -17.67 -12.72
N VAL A 298 11.84 -16.85 -12.69
CA VAL A 298 10.68 -17.08 -11.83
C VAL A 298 9.83 -18.24 -12.39
N ASP A 299 9.37 -19.14 -11.52
CA ASP A 299 8.55 -20.29 -11.90
C ASP A 299 7.06 -19.96 -12.05
N GLY A 300 6.24 -20.98 -12.32
CA GLY A 300 4.78 -20.86 -12.42
C GLY A 300 4.05 -20.71 -11.09
N ASN A 301 4.68 -21.11 -9.98
CA ASN A 301 4.10 -21.12 -8.63
C ASN A 301 4.31 -19.79 -7.89
N TRP A 302 5.23 -18.96 -8.36
CA TRP A 302 5.51 -17.64 -7.81
C TRP A 302 4.26 -16.76 -7.68
N ALA A 303 3.52 -16.52 -8.75
CA ALA A 303 2.35 -15.64 -8.70
C ALA A 303 1.26 -16.14 -7.72
N PRO A 304 0.88 -17.44 -7.74
CA PRO A 304 0.03 -18.01 -6.68
C PRO A 304 0.55 -17.77 -5.27
N SER A 305 1.86 -17.94 -5.04
CA SER A 305 2.49 -17.72 -3.74
C SER A 305 2.37 -16.26 -3.28
N ILE A 306 2.71 -15.30 -4.16
CA ILE A 306 2.60 -13.86 -3.89
C ILE A 306 1.17 -13.49 -3.48
N ILE A 307 0.17 -13.92 -4.25
CA ILE A 307 -1.24 -13.61 -3.98
C ILE A 307 -1.70 -14.25 -2.68
N LYS A 308 -1.29 -15.49 -2.40
CA LYS A 308 -1.61 -16.18 -1.14
C LYS A 308 -1.01 -15.45 0.07
N GLN A 309 0.27 -15.07 -0.01
CA GLN A 309 0.97 -14.36 1.07
C GLN A 309 0.39 -12.96 1.30
N ALA A 310 0.08 -12.23 0.21
CA ALA A 310 -0.56 -10.91 0.30
C ALA A 310 -1.97 -10.98 0.88
N ARG A 311 -2.74 -12.05 0.64
CA ARG A 311 -4.05 -12.24 1.30
C ARG A 311 -3.88 -12.60 2.78
N ALA A 312 -2.90 -13.43 3.10
CA ALA A 312 -2.64 -13.86 4.48
C ALA A 312 -2.25 -12.70 5.41
N SER A 313 -1.69 -11.60 4.88
CA SER A 313 -1.32 -10.43 5.70
C SER A 313 -2.52 -9.67 6.27
N PHE A 314 -3.75 -9.93 5.80
CA PHE A 314 -4.98 -9.33 6.34
C PHE A 314 -5.57 -10.13 7.51
N GLY A 315 -4.90 -11.20 7.95
CA GLY A 315 -5.39 -12.08 9.00
C GLY A 315 -6.47 -13.04 8.52
N LYS A 316 -7.01 -13.82 9.47
CA LYS A 316 -8.14 -14.71 9.21
C LYS A 316 -9.45 -13.91 9.32
N PRO A 317 -10.43 -14.14 8.44
CA PRO A 317 -11.76 -13.58 8.63
C PRO A 317 -12.31 -14.00 9.99
N ASP A 318 -12.88 -13.06 10.73
CA ASP A 318 -13.65 -13.37 11.94
C ASP A 318 -14.83 -14.27 11.55
N SER A 319 -15.08 -15.31 12.35
CA SER A 319 -16.09 -16.35 12.09
C SER A 319 -17.51 -15.79 11.97
N ARG A 320 -17.75 -14.55 12.40
CA ARG A 320 -19.02 -13.83 12.27
C ARG A 320 -19.28 -13.28 10.87
N PHE A 321 -18.27 -13.19 9.99
CA PHE A 321 -18.43 -12.66 8.64
C PHE A 321 -18.39 -13.76 7.58
N VAL A 322 -19.36 -13.70 6.65
CA VAL A 322 -19.50 -14.65 5.54
C VAL A 322 -18.42 -14.45 4.46
N SER A 323 -17.95 -13.21 4.28
CA SER A 323 -16.88 -12.87 3.33
C SER A 323 -16.11 -11.63 3.79
N MET A 324 -14.80 -11.65 3.63
CA MET A 324 -13.92 -10.51 3.83
C MET A 324 -13.33 -10.08 2.50
N THR A 325 -13.61 -8.86 2.06
CA THR A 325 -12.97 -8.26 0.89
C THR A 325 -11.93 -7.25 1.38
N PRO A 326 -10.63 -7.50 1.17
CA PRO A 326 -9.59 -6.54 1.52
C PRO A 326 -9.81 -5.21 0.82
N ASP A 327 -9.45 -4.10 1.48
CA ASP A 327 -9.42 -2.80 0.82
C ASP A 327 -8.55 -2.88 -0.46
N PRO A 328 -9.06 -2.48 -1.64
CA PRO A 328 -8.36 -2.67 -2.91
C PRO A 328 -7.00 -1.97 -3.01
N LYS A 329 -6.78 -0.86 -2.27
CA LYS A 329 -5.51 -0.13 -2.23
C LYS A 329 -4.53 -0.80 -1.28
N LEU A 330 -4.98 -1.17 -0.07
CA LEU A 330 -4.14 -1.89 0.88
C LEU A 330 -3.73 -3.26 0.31
N TYR A 331 -4.64 -3.94 -0.37
CA TYR A 331 -4.35 -5.24 -0.98
C TYR A 331 -3.37 -5.13 -2.13
N HIS A 332 -3.52 -4.12 -3.00
CA HIS A 332 -2.53 -3.82 -4.03
C HIS A 332 -1.15 -3.56 -3.41
N ARG A 333 -1.09 -2.76 -2.33
CA ARG A 333 0.14 -2.46 -1.60
C ARG A 333 0.75 -3.71 -0.96
N ALA A 334 -0.04 -4.62 -0.41
CA ALA A 334 0.42 -5.91 0.11
C ALA A 334 1.02 -6.80 -0.99
N ILE A 335 0.42 -6.82 -2.20
CA ILE A 335 0.99 -7.55 -3.35
C ILE A 335 2.36 -6.97 -3.72
N LEU A 336 2.49 -5.64 -3.81
CA LEU A 336 3.76 -4.97 -4.08
C LEU A 336 4.85 -5.31 -3.04
N HIS A 337 4.47 -5.35 -1.76
CA HIS A 337 5.36 -5.75 -0.67
C HIS A 337 5.91 -7.17 -0.90
N GLN A 338 5.02 -8.14 -1.16
CA GLN A 338 5.43 -9.53 -1.38
C GLN A 338 6.31 -9.70 -2.62
N ILE A 339 6.07 -8.92 -3.69
CA ILE A 339 6.91 -8.92 -4.89
C ILE A 339 8.35 -8.51 -4.55
N LEU A 340 8.55 -7.46 -3.74
CA LEU A 340 9.89 -7.02 -3.34
C LEU A 340 10.58 -8.03 -2.43
N LEU A 341 9.87 -8.57 -1.43
CA LEU A 341 10.44 -9.62 -0.57
C LEU A 341 10.86 -10.84 -1.38
N SER A 342 10.03 -11.25 -2.34
CA SER A 342 10.37 -12.34 -3.25
C SER A 342 11.56 -12.03 -4.14
N TYR A 343 11.74 -10.78 -4.55
CA TYR A 343 12.91 -10.36 -5.32
C TYR A 343 14.18 -10.40 -4.48
N LEU A 344 14.14 -9.90 -3.24
CA LEU A 344 15.27 -9.97 -2.29
C LEU A 344 15.66 -11.43 -2.02
N ALA A 345 14.69 -12.30 -1.74
CA ALA A 345 14.92 -13.73 -1.55
C ALA A 345 15.52 -14.38 -2.80
N PHE A 346 15.09 -13.95 -3.99
CA PHE A 346 15.66 -14.42 -5.25
C PHE A 346 17.13 -13.99 -5.41
N LEU A 347 17.47 -12.73 -5.11
CA LEU A 347 18.86 -12.25 -5.18
C LEU A 347 19.77 -13.05 -4.24
N GLN A 348 19.28 -13.39 -3.04
CA GLN A 348 19.99 -14.23 -2.08
C GLN A 348 20.16 -15.68 -2.59
N ASN A 349 19.06 -16.32 -3.00
CA ASN A 349 19.05 -17.72 -3.44
C ASN A 349 19.90 -17.95 -4.70
N GLN A 350 19.97 -16.95 -5.57
CA GLN A 350 20.82 -16.99 -6.76
C GLN A 350 22.27 -16.56 -6.48
N GLN A 351 22.62 -16.25 -5.23
CA GLN A 351 23.95 -15.78 -4.83
C GLN A 351 24.39 -14.51 -5.60
N MET A 352 23.42 -13.65 -5.94
CA MET A 352 23.69 -12.37 -6.59
C MET A 352 24.27 -11.37 -5.59
N LEU A 353 23.79 -11.38 -4.35
CA LEU A 353 24.28 -10.54 -3.26
C LEU A 353 24.28 -11.36 -1.95
N PRO A 354 25.28 -11.16 -1.06
CA PRO A 354 25.31 -11.76 0.27
C PRO A 354 24.19 -11.22 1.16
N SER A 355 23.79 -12.01 2.16
CA SER A 355 22.73 -11.69 3.11
C SER A 355 22.95 -10.34 3.81
N GLU A 356 24.19 -10.07 4.22
CA GLU A 356 24.60 -8.84 4.92
C GLU A 356 24.27 -7.57 4.11
N MET A 357 24.38 -7.62 2.78
CA MET A 357 24.02 -6.50 1.92
C MET A 357 22.51 -6.39 1.69
N LEU A 358 21.76 -7.49 1.82
CA LEU A 358 20.32 -7.53 1.55
C LEU A 358 19.48 -7.16 2.79
N GLU A 359 19.98 -7.43 4.00
CA GLU A 359 19.28 -7.17 5.26
C GLU A 359 18.84 -5.70 5.44
N PRO A 360 19.70 -4.69 5.18
CA PRO A 360 19.30 -3.29 5.26
C PRO A 360 18.16 -2.94 4.30
N TYR A 361 18.20 -3.46 3.06
CA TYR A 361 17.12 -3.26 2.10
C TYR A 361 15.84 -4.00 2.51
N ALA A 362 15.95 -5.20 3.09
CA ALA A 362 14.79 -5.92 3.61
C ALA A 362 14.13 -5.19 4.78
N ALA A 363 14.92 -4.60 5.68
CA ALA A 363 14.43 -3.74 6.76
C ALA A 363 13.75 -2.48 6.19
N MET A 364 14.37 -1.82 5.22
CA MET A 364 13.80 -0.64 4.55
C MET A 364 12.47 -0.96 3.86
N VAL A 365 12.38 -2.06 3.11
CA VAL A 365 11.14 -2.52 2.47
C VAL A 365 10.08 -2.80 3.53
N ARG A 366 10.42 -3.50 4.62
CA ARG A 366 9.47 -3.74 5.72
C ARG A 366 8.95 -2.43 6.30
N GLY A 367 9.83 -1.48 6.63
CA GLY A 367 9.44 -0.18 7.17
C GLY A 367 8.52 0.64 6.25
N VAL A 368 8.60 0.48 4.92
CA VAL A 368 7.73 1.15 3.95
C VAL A 368 6.31 0.54 3.91
N PHE A 369 6.22 -0.79 3.92
CA PHE A 369 4.95 -1.49 3.66
C PHE A 369 4.23 -1.94 4.93
N VAL A 370 4.98 -2.19 5.99
CA VAL A 370 4.51 -2.50 7.34
C VAL A 370 5.26 -1.54 8.26
N PRO A 371 4.88 -0.24 8.25
CA PRO A 371 5.49 0.69 9.19
C PRO A 371 5.27 0.13 10.59
N GLU A 372 6.34 0.06 11.38
CA GLU A 372 6.20 -0.22 12.80
C GLU A 372 5.25 0.84 13.34
N ILE A 373 4.03 0.41 13.66
CA ILE A 373 3.13 1.21 14.47
C ILE A 373 3.91 1.37 15.76
N PRO A 374 4.29 2.60 16.18
CA PRO A 374 4.89 2.79 17.49
C PRO A 374 4.01 2.03 18.45
N ALA A 375 4.58 1.08 19.19
CA ALA A 375 3.82 0.38 20.22
C ALA A 375 3.08 1.49 20.99
N GLU A 376 1.74 1.43 21.02
CA GLU A 376 1.01 2.30 21.93
C GLU A 376 1.74 2.19 23.26
N PRO A 377 2.17 3.32 23.87
CA PRO A 377 2.91 3.25 25.11
C PRO A 377 2.14 2.31 26.01
N GLU A 378 2.78 1.23 26.49
CA GLU A 378 2.15 0.20 27.30
C GLU A 378 1.17 0.90 28.22
N ALA A 379 -0.14 0.64 28.02
CA ALA A 379 -1.16 1.32 28.79
C ALA A 379 -0.76 1.16 30.25
N ALA A 380 -0.40 2.28 30.88
CA ALA A 380 0.01 2.28 32.27
C ALA A 380 -1.03 1.46 33.04
N PRO A 381 -0.61 0.59 33.98
CA PRO A 381 -1.52 -0.28 34.69
C PRO A 381 -2.74 0.54 35.15
N PRO A 382 -3.96 0.02 34.98
CA PRO A 382 -5.18 0.79 35.23
C PRO A 382 -5.11 1.37 36.65
N ARG A 383 -5.20 2.69 36.76
CA ARG A 383 -5.12 3.42 38.03
C ARG A 383 -6.39 3.16 38.83
N SER A 384 -6.44 2.06 39.57
CA SER A 384 -7.60 1.69 40.38
C SER A 384 -7.64 2.53 41.66
N LEU A 385 -8.85 2.96 42.06
CA LEU A 385 -9.06 3.62 43.36
C LEU A 385 -8.66 2.74 44.55
N GLU A 386 -8.63 1.42 44.37
CA GLU A 386 -8.18 0.44 45.38
C GLU A 386 -6.67 0.49 45.64
N ASP A 387 -5.90 1.13 44.75
CA ASP A 387 -4.47 1.34 44.92
C ASP A 387 -4.21 2.40 46.00
N PRO A 388 -3.43 2.10 47.06
CA PRO A 388 -3.10 3.05 48.11
C PRO A 388 -2.47 4.35 47.61
N GLU A 389 -1.69 4.32 46.52
CA GLU A 389 -1.05 5.51 45.97
C GLU A 389 -2.08 6.44 45.31
N VAL A 390 -3.00 5.87 44.52
CA VAL A 390 -4.09 6.60 43.86
C VAL A 390 -5.06 7.17 44.91
N PHE A 391 -5.38 6.39 45.94
CA PHE A 391 -6.19 6.86 47.08
C PHE A 391 -5.53 8.07 47.77
N LEU A 392 -4.23 7.99 48.07
CA LEU A 392 -3.51 9.09 48.72
C LEU A 392 -3.44 10.32 47.84
N GLU A 393 -3.21 10.18 46.54
CA GLU A 393 -3.22 11.29 45.57
C GLU A 393 -4.56 12.05 45.63
N ILE A 394 -5.68 11.31 45.56
CA ILE A 394 -7.02 11.91 45.62
C ILE A 394 -7.25 12.59 46.98
N MET A 395 -6.82 11.97 48.09
CA MET A 395 -6.97 12.56 49.43
C MET A 395 -6.07 13.78 49.65
N LYS A 396 -4.88 13.81 49.04
CA LYS A 396 -3.98 14.98 49.01
C LYS A 396 -4.63 16.13 48.28
N GLU A 397 -5.14 15.89 47.09
CA GLU A 397 -5.81 16.91 46.29
C GLU A 397 -7.08 17.41 47.01
N LEU A 398 -7.88 16.50 47.58
CA LEU A 398 -9.10 16.85 48.31
C LEU A 398 -8.80 17.74 49.53
N SER A 399 -7.78 17.40 50.31
CA SER A 399 -7.41 18.16 51.51
C SER A 399 -6.70 19.47 51.16
N GLY A 400 -5.81 19.47 50.16
CA GLY A 400 -5.11 20.66 49.68
C GLY A 400 -6.00 21.67 48.96
N SER A 401 -7.04 21.22 48.26
CA SER A 401 -7.99 22.11 47.58
C SER A 401 -9.07 22.69 48.51
N ASN A 402 -9.21 22.14 49.72
CA ASN A 402 -10.24 22.56 50.68
C ASN A 402 -9.69 22.82 52.09
N PRO A 403 -8.61 23.61 52.25
CA PRO A 403 -7.99 23.83 53.56
C PRO A 403 -8.96 24.49 54.54
N ASP A 404 -9.78 25.43 54.07
CA ASP A 404 -10.77 26.16 54.89
C ASP A 404 -11.91 25.27 55.41
N ARG A 405 -12.10 24.10 54.78
CA ARG A 405 -13.11 23.12 55.21
C ARG A 405 -12.54 22.08 56.17
N ILE A 406 -11.26 22.16 56.55
CA ILE A 406 -10.65 21.28 57.54
C ILE A 406 -10.45 22.07 58.84
N ALA A 407 -11.08 21.62 59.92
CA ALA A 407 -10.93 22.27 61.21
C ALA A 407 -9.49 22.12 61.74
N SER A 408 -8.94 23.20 62.28
CA SER A 408 -7.61 23.19 62.92
C SER A 408 -7.62 22.36 64.21
N LEU A 409 -6.43 22.16 64.80
CA LEU A 409 -6.24 21.35 66.02
C LEU A 409 -7.12 21.82 67.18
N ASP A 410 -7.21 23.14 67.37
CA ASP A 410 -7.92 23.76 68.49
C ASP A 410 -9.39 24.09 68.18
N GLN A 411 -9.82 23.92 66.92
CA GLN A 411 -11.18 24.22 66.50
C GLN A 411 -12.11 23.03 66.72
N SER A 412 -13.26 23.28 67.36
CA SER A 412 -14.31 22.27 67.52
C SER A 412 -14.88 21.83 66.17
N PHE A 413 -15.00 20.53 65.94
CA PHE A 413 -15.62 19.99 64.73
C PHE A 413 -17.12 19.82 64.95
N SER A 414 -17.94 20.52 64.17
CA SER A 414 -19.40 20.41 64.23
C SER A 414 -19.99 20.24 62.84
N ARG A 415 -21.03 19.40 62.73
CA ARG A 415 -21.76 19.15 61.47
C ARG A 415 -22.36 20.41 60.86
N GLN A 416 -22.67 21.43 61.67
CA GLN A 416 -23.26 22.70 61.22
C GLN A 416 -22.30 23.51 60.33
N HIS A 417 -20.99 23.42 60.60
CA HIS A 417 -19.96 24.18 59.89
C HIS A 417 -19.51 23.52 58.58
N LYS A 418 -20.14 22.39 58.18
CA LYS A 418 -19.88 21.65 56.92
C LYS A 418 -18.39 21.32 56.68
N HIS A 419 -17.63 21.12 57.75
CA HIS A 419 -16.24 20.67 57.67
C HIS A 419 -16.14 19.29 57.01
N LEU A 420 -15.10 19.10 56.21
CA LEU A 420 -14.73 17.82 55.61
C LEU A 420 -14.12 16.88 56.64
N GLY A 421 -13.28 17.42 57.52
CA GLY A 421 -12.60 16.72 58.59
C GLY A 421 -11.94 17.69 59.56
N ALA A 422 -11.15 17.16 60.50
CA ALA A 422 -10.36 17.95 61.42
C ALA A 422 -8.97 17.35 61.60
N TRP A 423 -7.97 18.21 61.80
CA TRP A 423 -6.65 17.79 62.24
C TRP A 423 -6.68 17.45 63.72
N ARG A 424 -6.21 16.25 64.09
CA ARG A 424 -6.14 15.79 65.48
C ARG A 424 -4.89 14.98 65.72
N ASP A 425 -4.31 15.13 66.91
CA ASP A 425 -3.18 14.33 67.34
C ASP A 425 -3.70 13.09 68.08
N ILE A 426 -3.39 11.90 67.57
CA ILE A 426 -3.77 10.62 68.19
C ILE A 426 -2.50 9.82 68.42
N SER A 427 -2.20 9.51 69.68
CA SER A 427 -1.04 8.69 70.06
C SER A 427 0.30 9.27 69.58
N GLY A 428 0.43 10.61 69.57
CA GLY A 428 1.66 11.31 69.19
C GLY A 428 1.84 11.57 67.69
N GLU A 429 0.89 11.16 66.83
CA GLU A 429 0.92 11.43 65.39
C GLU A 429 -0.33 12.20 64.95
N ARG A 430 -0.13 13.20 64.09
CA ARG A 430 -1.22 14.02 63.55
C ARG A 430 -1.95 13.31 62.43
N HIS A 431 -3.27 13.31 62.49
CA HIS A 431 -4.14 12.69 61.50
C HIS A 431 -5.21 13.68 61.01
N LEU A 432 -5.55 13.59 59.73
CA LEU A 432 -6.81 14.13 59.21
C LEU A 432 -7.92 13.13 59.55
N ILE A 433 -8.84 13.53 60.41
CA ILE A 433 -9.98 12.69 60.81
C ILE A 433 -11.23 13.19 60.10
N MET A 434 -11.91 12.29 59.39
CA MET A 434 -13.16 12.56 58.68
C MET A 434 -14.24 11.59 59.17
N LEU A 435 -15.48 12.05 59.29
CA LEU A 435 -16.62 11.14 59.49
C LEU A 435 -16.72 10.16 58.31
N GLU A 436 -17.01 8.89 58.58
CA GLU A 436 -17.07 7.84 57.56
C GLU A 436 -17.99 8.21 56.39
N ASP A 437 -19.20 8.71 56.66
CA ASP A 437 -20.16 9.11 55.62
C ASP A 437 -19.66 10.31 54.78
N THR A 438 -19.02 11.28 55.43
CA THR A 438 -18.47 12.47 54.76
C THR A 438 -17.28 12.08 53.89
N TRP A 439 -16.37 11.25 54.41
CA TRP A 439 -15.24 10.71 53.67
C TRP A 439 -15.71 9.92 52.45
N ALA A 440 -16.66 9.00 52.63
CA ALA A 440 -17.17 8.17 51.54
C ALA A 440 -17.75 9.02 50.41
N LYS A 441 -18.56 10.03 50.74
CA LYS A 441 -19.18 10.92 49.76
C LYS A 441 -18.16 11.76 49.01
N GLU A 442 -17.20 12.35 49.71
CA GLU A 442 -16.24 13.29 49.11
C GLU A 442 -15.14 12.54 48.34
N LEU A 443 -14.70 11.38 48.81
CA LEU A 443 -13.79 10.49 48.07
C LEU A 443 -14.42 10.01 46.76
N ALA A 444 -15.67 9.51 46.81
CA ALA A 444 -16.37 9.04 45.62
C ALA A 444 -16.58 10.17 44.59
N LYS A 445 -16.80 11.39 45.07
CA LYS A 445 -16.93 12.58 44.20
C LYS A 445 -15.59 12.96 43.58
N ALA A 446 -14.52 13.00 44.38
CA ALA A 446 -13.18 13.34 43.91
C ALA A 446 -12.66 12.31 42.90
N ALA A 447 -12.75 11.02 43.22
CA ALA A 447 -12.31 9.93 42.34
C ALA A 447 -13.00 9.93 40.96
N ARG A 448 -14.30 10.22 40.91
CA ARG A 448 -15.05 10.33 39.63
C ARG A 448 -14.66 11.54 38.79
N ASN A 449 -14.11 12.57 39.41
CA ASN A 449 -13.64 13.78 38.73
C ASN A 449 -12.18 13.66 38.29
N THR A 450 -11.43 12.68 38.79
CA THR A 450 -10.05 12.41 38.40
C THR A 450 -10.03 11.58 37.11
N GLU A 451 -9.45 12.13 36.04
CA GLU A 451 -9.39 11.47 34.74
C GLU A 451 -8.51 10.22 34.78
N GLY A 452 -9.01 9.11 34.25
CA GLY A 452 -8.26 7.85 34.13
C GLY A 452 -8.24 6.95 35.37
N VAL A 453 -9.02 7.25 36.42
CA VAL A 453 -9.14 6.39 37.62
C VAL A 453 -10.28 5.39 37.47
N ASP A 454 -10.01 4.11 37.69
CA ASP A 454 -11.07 3.09 37.77
C ASP A 454 -11.83 3.20 39.10
N CYS A 455 -13.12 3.49 39.00
CA CYS A 455 -14.05 3.67 40.11
C CYS A 455 -15.03 2.50 40.26
N SER A 456 -14.73 1.34 39.67
CA SER A 456 -15.57 0.13 39.69
C SER A 456 -15.97 -0.30 41.12
N ILE A 457 -15.04 -0.23 42.08
CA ILE A 457 -15.30 -0.55 43.50
C ILE A 457 -16.46 0.24 44.10
N LEU A 458 -16.71 1.49 43.67
CA LEU A 458 -17.79 2.34 44.18
C LEU A 458 -19.20 1.80 43.86
N ARG A 459 -19.30 0.76 43.02
CA ARG A 459 -20.56 0.08 42.67
C ARG A 459 -20.89 -1.07 43.63
N HIS A 460 -19.96 -1.48 44.49
CA HIS A 460 -20.19 -2.55 45.46
C HIS A 460 -21.04 -2.03 46.63
N ASP A 461 -21.96 -2.85 47.13
CA ASP A 461 -22.87 -2.45 48.23
C ASP A 461 -22.13 -2.11 49.53
N ASN A 462 -20.94 -2.65 49.75
CA ASN A 462 -20.11 -2.44 50.95
C ASN A 462 -18.71 -1.86 50.62
N TRP A 463 -18.62 -1.07 49.55
CA TRP A 463 -17.34 -0.52 49.07
C TRP A 463 -16.57 0.29 50.14
N THR A 464 -17.27 0.99 51.04
CA THR A 464 -16.65 1.79 52.11
C THR A 464 -15.86 0.91 53.09
N GLY A 465 -16.42 -0.24 53.46
CA GLY A 465 -15.76 -1.22 54.32
C GLY A 465 -14.60 -1.92 53.62
N GLU A 466 -14.75 -2.23 52.34
CA GLU A 466 -13.68 -2.81 51.50
C GLU A 466 -12.49 -1.85 51.39
N MET A 467 -12.76 -0.59 51.03
CA MET A 467 -11.74 0.46 50.96
C MET A 467 -11.03 0.68 52.30
N GLN A 468 -11.77 0.83 53.40
CA GLN A 468 -11.14 0.99 54.72
C GLN A 468 -10.26 -0.21 55.09
N ARG A 469 -10.68 -1.44 54.77
CA ARG A 469 -9.88 -2.63 55.01
C ARG A 469 -8.59 -2.63 54.18
N LEU A 470 -8.69 -2.32 52.89
CA LEU A 470 -7.52 -2.24 51.99
C LEU A 470 -6.55 -1.16 52.43
N MET A 471 -7.05 0.06 52.67
CA MET A 471 -6.25 1.21 53.08
C MET A 471 -5.62 1.03 54.47
N ALA A 472 -6.31 0.37 55.42
CA ALA A 472 -5.76 0.07 56.74
C ALA A 472 -4.66 -1.00 56.67
N ASN A 473 -4.81 -1.99 55.79
CA ASN A 473 -3.77 -3.01 55.55
C ASN A 473 -2.55 -2.42 54.85
N ALA A 474 -2.75 -1.46 53.94
CA ALA A 474 -1.68 -0.70 53.30
C ALA A 474 -1.03 0.34 54.23
N GLY A 475 -1.60 0.59 55.41
CA GLY A 475 -1.07 1.53 56.38
C GLY A 475 -1.26 3.01 56.01
N VAL A 476 -2.13 3.30 55.04
CA VAL A 476 -2.44 4.67 54.61
C VAL A 476 -3.58 5.31 55.40
N ILE A 477 -4.34 4.49 56.15
CA ILE A 477 -5.25 4.95 57.22
C ILE A 477 -4.96 4.20 58.52
N LYS A 478 -5.32 4.80 59.65
CA LYS A 478 -5.11 4.22 60.98
C LYS A 478 -5.93 2.93 61.13
N LYS A 479 -5.24 1.84 61.46
CA LYS A 479 -5.87 0.53 61.72
C LYS A 479 -6.65 0.56 63.05
N PRO A 480 -7.89 0.07 63.09
CA PRO A 480 -8.65 -0.02 64.33
C PRO A 480 -8.13 -1.12 65.26
N SER A 481 -8.38 -0.97 66.56
CA SER A 481 -8.01 -1.94 67.60
C SER A 481 -8.81 -3.25 67.50
N ALA A 482 -10.04 -3.19 66.95
CA ALA A 482 -10.90 -4.34 66.68
C ALA A 482 -11.83 -4.05 65.49
N GLY A 483 -12.09 -5.04 64.64
CA GLY A 483 -12.89 -4.89 63.42
C GLY A 483 -12.13 -4.20 62.28
N TYR A 484 -12.86 -3.57 61.36
CA TYR A 484 -12.30 -2.84 60.20
C TYR A 484 -12.67 -1.35 60.16
N ARG A 485 -13.51 -0.87 61.09
CA ARG A 485 -13.91 0.55 61.19
C ARG A 485 -13.30 1.21 62.41
N TYR A 486 -12.73 2.40 62.24
CA TYR A 486 -12.11 3.15 63.32
C TYR A 486 -13.13 4.07 64.02
N ARG A 487 -13.01 4.19 65.36
CA ARG A 487 -13.90 4.99 66.20
C ARG A 487 -13.11 6.10 66.89
N TYR A 488 -13.62 7.32 66.80
CA TYR A 488 -13.03 8.50 67.44
C TYR A 488 -14.13 9.50 67.76
N ASP A 489 -14.03 10.18 68.91
CA ASP A 489 -14.97 11.23 69.30
C ASP A 489 -14.62 12.55 68.59
N LEU A 490 -14.92 12.61 67.29
CA LEU A 490 -14.63 13.80 66.49
C LEU A 490 -15.54 14.98 66.86
N LEU A 491 -16.77 14.70 67.32
CA LEU A 491 -17.78 15.71 67.64
C LEU A 491 -17.61 16.29 69.05
N GLY A 492 -16.90 15.59 69.94
CA GLY A 492 -16.64 16.04 71.31
C GLY A 492 -17.87 15.97 72.22
N ASP A 493 -18.86 15.16 71.85
CA ASP A 493 -20.15 15.00 72.54
C ASP A 493 -20.26 13.66 73.28
N GLY A 494 -19.17 12.91 73.40
CA GLY A 494 -19.12 11.61 74.07
C GLY A 494 -19.68 10.46 73.22
N THR A 495 -19.92 10.67 71.92
CA THR A 495 -20.52 9.64 71.03
C THR A 495 -19.51 8.69 70.39
N ARG A 496 -18.31 8.56 70.96
CA ARG A 496 -17.22 7.71 70.46
C ARG A 496 -17.68 6.32 70.02
N ASP A 497 -18.55 5.68 70.80
CA ASP A 497 -18.99 4.30 70.55
C ASP A 497 -19.91 4.13 69.34
N ARG A 498 -20.49 5.24 68.84
CA ARG A 498 -21.42 5.26 67.71
C ARG A 498 -20.88 6.02 66.49
N THR A 499 -19.74 6.69 66.62
CA THR A 499 -19.16 7.53 65.58
C THR A 499 -17.97 6.84 64.91
N TYR A 500 -18.16 6.45 63.64
CA TYR A 500 -17.12 5.88 62.80
C TYR A 500 -16.42 6.97 61.98
N VAL A 501 -15.10 6.87 61.88
CA VAL A 501 -14.24 7.84 61.21
C VAL A 501 -13.17 7.15 60.38
N VAL A 502 -12.62 7.89 59.42
CA VAL A 502 -11.37 7.55 58.74
C VAL A 502 -10.30 8.52 59.21
N ALA A 503 -9.14 8.00 59.58
CA ALA A 503 -8.00 8.79 60.05
C ALA A 503 -6.79 8.56 59.14
N ILE A 504 -6.39 9.57 58.39
CA ILE A 504 -5.24 9.53 57.47
C ILE A 504 -4.07 10.26 58.13
N PRO A 505 -2.89 9.63 58.29
CA PRO A 505 -1.71 10.30 58.86
C PRO A 505 -1.29 11.52 58.03
N GLN A 506 -0.98 12.64 58.70
CA GLN A 506 -0.58 13.88 58.03
C GLN A 506 0.66 13.68 57.15
N ARG A 507 1.63 12.86 57.57
CA ARG A 507 2.86 12.61 56.80
C ARG A 507 2.62 11.98 55.41
N LEU A 508 1.42 11.43 55.18
CA LEU A 508 1.03 10.81 53.92
C LEU A 508 0.17 11.73 53.05
N LEU A 509 -0.23 12.90 53.56
CA LEU A 509 -0.95 13.95 52.84
C LEU A 509 0.03 15.11 52.56
#